data_AF-A0A832GK09-F1
#
_entry.id   AF-A0A832GK09-F1
#
_cell.length_a   1.000
_cell.length_b   1.000
_cell.length_c   1.000
_cell.angle_alpha   90.00
_cell.angle_beta   90.00
_cell.angle_gamma   90.00
#
_symmetry.space_group_name_H-M   'P 1'
#
loop_
_entity.id
_entity.type
_entity.pdbx_description
1 polymer ?
#
loop_
_entity_poly.entity_id
_entity_poly.type
_entity_poly.pdbx_seq_one_letter_code
_entity_poly.pdbx_strand_id
1 'polypeptide(L)'
;MRFSMPPIPIRAVQANDLPQVVAIHQQAFKGFHMTLLGPRFLARYYQTVLDYPYSIFLAAVDDARMLGFVAGFVNPPQFYAMLRARKRALALAAATHLVLRPHLWRRTLSSIRREQ
;
A
#
# COMPACT_ATOMS: atom_id res chain seq x y z
N MET A 1 12.90 -3.71 -35.56
CA MET A 1 13.10 -2.38 -34.94
C MET A 1 13.06 -2.53 -33.44
N ARG A 2 14.12 -2.15 -32.71
CA ARG A 2 14.11 -2.08 -31.25
C ARG A 2 13.72 -0.65 -30.88
N PHE A 3 12.56 -0.46 -30.26
CA PHE A 3 12.23 0.81 -29.63
C PHE A 3 13.12 0.95 -28.40
N SER A 4 14.06 1.90 -28.42
CA SER A 4 14.80 2.26 -27.21
C SER A 4 13.86 3.08 -26.34
N MET A 5 13.32 2.48 -25.28
CA MET A 5 12.57 3.26 -24.30
C MET A 5 13.51 4.25 -23.61
N PRO A 6 13.13 5.52 -23.45
CA PRO A 6 13.91 6.45 -22.65
C PRO A 6 13.99 5.94 -21.20
N PRO A 7 15.08 6.25 -20.46
CA PRO A 7 15.20 5.85 -19.07
C PRO A 7 14.08 6.47 -18.24
N ILE A 8 13.38 5.64 -17.45
CA ILE A 8 12.30 6.09 -16.56
C ILE A 8 12.91 6.60 -15.25
N PRO A 9 12.68 7.86 -14.86
CA PRO A 9 13.13 8.39 -13.58
C PRO A 9 12.61 7.59 -12.38
N ILE A 10 13.50 7.33 -11.42
CA ILE A 10 13.18 6.74 -10.13
C ILE A 10 13.43 7.79 -9.05
N ARG A 11 12.47 7.98 -8.13
CA ARG A 11 12.62 8.90 -6.99
C ARG A 11 11.98 8.34 -5.73
N ALA A 12 12.34 8.93 -4.59
CA ALA A 12 11.64 8.67 -3.33
C ALA A 12 10.17 9.10 -3.44
N VAL A 13 9.30 8.30 -2.81
CA VAL A 13 7.88 8.61 -2.64
C VAL A 13 7.71 9.73 -1.62
N GLN A 14 6.80 10.65 -1.90
CA GLN A 14 6.42 11.76 -1.03
C GLN A 14 4.97 11.60 -0.55
N ALA A 15 4.56 12.37 0.45
CA ALA A 15 3.21 12.27 1.02
C ALA A 15 2.09 12.54 -0.01
N ASN A 16 2.32 13.45 -0.96
CA ASN A 16 1.39 13.77 -2.04
C ASN A 16 1.23 12.65 -3.08
N ASP A 17 2.14 11.66 -3.10
CA ASP A 17 2.06 10.51 -4.00
C ASP A 17 1.17 9.39 -3.48
N LEU A 18 0.85 9.38 -2.17
CA LEU A 18 0.08 8.30 -1.53
C LEU A 18 -1.24 7.96 -2.24
N PRO A 19 -2.01 8.92 -2.79
CA PRO A 19 -3.19 8.59 -3.60
C PRO A 19 -2.86 7.71 -4.81
N GLN A 20 -1.76 7.97 -5.52
CA GLN A 20 -1.32 7.16 -6.67
C GLN A 20 -0.82 5.79 -6.22
N VAL A 21 -0.07 5.72 -5.13
CA VAL A 21 0.37 4.45 -4.52
C VAL A 21 -0.82 3.55 -4.19
N VAL A 22 -1.84 4.10 -3.53
CA VAL A 22 -3.05 3.36 -3.16
C VAL A 22 -3.78 2.86 -4.42
N ALA A 23 -3.93 3.72 -5.43
CA ALA A 23 -4.58 3.34 -6.69
C ALA A 23 -3.82 2.19 -7.39
N ILE A 24 -2.50 2.30 -7.50
CA ILE A 24 -1.65 1.27 -8.11
C ILE A 24 -1.73 -0.04 -7.32
N HIS A 25 -1.69 0.00 -5.98
CA HIS A 25 -1.83 -1.19 -5.14
C HIS A 25 -3.18 -1.89 -5.40
N GLN A 26 -4.28 -1.14 -5.39
CA GLN A 26 -5.61 -1.72 -5.60
C GLN A 26 -5.77 -2.31 -7.01
N GLN A 27 -5.15 -1.69 -8.01
CA GLN A 27 -5.17 -2.19 -9.39
C GLN A 27 -4.33 -3.47 -9.55
N ALA A 28 -3.15 -3.52 -8.93
CA ALA A 28 -2.23 -4.65 -9.02
C ALA A 28 -2.70 -5.87 -8.19
N PHE A 29 -3.30 -5.64 -7.02
CA PHE A 29 -3.64 -6.69 -6.05
C PHE A 29 -5.16 -6.81 -5.82
N LYS A 30 -5.94 -6.79 -6.90
CA LYS A 30 -7.40 -6.95 -6.84
C LYS A 30 -7.79 -8.23 -6.08
N GLY A 31 -8.46 -8.07 -4.94
CA GLY A 31 -8.95 -9.18 -4.12
C GLY A 31 -7.98 -9.75 -3.08
N PHE A 32 -6.77 -9.18 -2.92
CA PHE A 32 -5.84 -9.52 -1.83
C PHE A 32 -6.23 -8.83 -0.52
N HIS A 33 -5.74 -9.36 0.61
CA HIS A 33 -6.08 -8.89 1.97
C HIS A 33 -6.07 -7.39 2.17
N MET A 34 -4.92 -6.77 1.96
CA MET A 34 -4.76 -5.35 2.20
C MET A 34 -5.65 -4.50 1.29
N THR A 35 -5.89 -4.98 0.05
CA THR A 35 -6.81 -4.34 -0.88
C THR A 35 -8.26 -4.41 -0.38
N LEU A 36 -8.68 -5.52 0.23
CA LEU A 36 -10.03 -5.69 0.78
C LEU A 36 -10.28 -4.81 2.02
N LEU A 37 -9.24 -4.46 2.78
CA LEU A 37 -9.33 -3.52 3.91
C LEU A 37 -9.59 -2.07 3.47
N GLY A 38 -9.45 -1.80 2.17
CA GLY A 38 -9.92 -0.57 1.53
C GLY A 38 -8.87 0.55 1.43
N PRO A 39 -9.18 1.60 0.64
CA PRO A 39 -8.21 2.65 0.29
C PRO A 39 -7.76 3.47 1.50
N ARG A 40 -8.63 3.68 2.50
CA ARG A 40 -8.26 4.39 3.74
C ARG A 40 -7.26 3.60 4.57
N PHE A 41 -7.41 2.28 4.64
CA PHE A 41 -6.45 1.41 5.32
C PHE A 41 -5.10 1.47 4.58
N LEU A 42 -5.11 1.31 3.25
CA LEU A 42 -3.90 1.38 2.43
C LEU A 42 -3.17 2.71 2.58
N ALA A 43 -3.88 3.84 2.57
CA ALA A 43 -3.28 5.16 2.78
C ALA A 43 -2.57 5.26 4.14
N ARG A 44 -3.18 4.73 5.22
CA ARG A 44 -2.55 4.72 6.55
C ARG A 44 -1.38 3.76 6.65
N TYR A 45 -1.47 2.61 5.98
CA TYR A 45 -0.36 1.66 5.90
C TYR A 45 0.84 2.28 5.18
N TYR A 46 0.64 2.86 4.00
CA TYR A 46 1.72 3.47 3.22
C TYR A 46 2.24 4.76 3.84
N GLN A 47 1.41 5.53 4.55
CA GLN A 47 1.92 6.60 5.42
C GLN A 47 2.87 6.05 6.50
N THR A 48 2.58 4.87 7.05
CA THR A 48 3.47 4.24 8.05
C THR A 48 4.77 3.76 7.42
N VAL A 49 4.75 3.30 6.16
CA VAL A 49 5.99 3.04 5.39
C VAL A 49 6.77 4.34 5.21
N LEU A 50 6.12 5.41 4.75
CA LEU A 50 6.75 6.71 4.50
C LEU A 50 7.37 7.31 5.77
N ASP A 51 6.69 7.21 6.91
CA ASP A 51 7.15 7.75 8.19
C ASP A 51 8.28 6.91 8.82
N TYR A 52 8.55 5.71 8.31
CA TYR A 52 9.55 4.81 8.88
C TYR A 52 10.96 5.23 8.43
N PRO A 53 11.89 5.57 9.36
CA PRO A 53 13.20 6.13 9.01
C PRO A 53 14.08 5.23 8.13
N TYR A 54 13.88 3.91 8.20
CA TYR A 54 14.65 2.94 7.42
C TYR A 54 13.78 2.28 6.34
N SER A 55 12.85 3.04 5.76
CA SER A 55 12.02 2.59 4.64
C SER A 55 12.77 2.67 3.32
N ILE A 56 12.41 1.77 2.41
CA ILE A 56 12.76 1.80 1.00
C ILE A 56 11.44 2.07 0.29
N PHE A 57 11.19 3.32 -0.09
CA PHE A 57 9.93 3.70 -0.74
C PHE A 57 10.21 4.53 -1.99
N LEU A 58 10.24 3.84 -3.14
CA LEU A 58 10.64 4.42 -4.42
C LEU A 58 9.51 4.30 -5.43
N ALA A 59 9.41 5.25 -6.33
CA ALA A 59 8.47 5.27 -7.44
C ALA A 59 9.17 5.47 -8.78
N ALA A 60 8.66 4.77 -9.79
CA ALA A 60 8.95 5.04 -11.19
C ALA A 60 7.92 6.05 -11.71
N VAL A 61 8.40 7.15 -12.27
CA VAL A 61 7.55 8.29 -12.64
C VAL A 61 7.83 8.70 -14.09
N ASP A 62 6.76 8.90 -14.83
CA ASP A 62 6.76 9.51 -16.16
C ASP A 62 6.05 10.87 -16.05
N ASP A 63 6.81 11.94 -16.13
CA ASP A 63 6.40 13.31 -15.75
C ASP A 63 5.79 13.40 -14.33
N ALA A 64 4.46 13.49 -14.25
CA ALA A 64 3.69 13.56 -13.00
C ALA A 64 2.96 12.25 -12.67
N ARG A 65 3.00 11.27 -13.58
CA ARG A 65 2.30 10.00 -13.46
C ARG A 65 3.21 8.94 -12.87
N MET A 66 2.80 8.37 -11.74
CA MET A 66 3.45 7.20 -11.18
C MET A 66 3.10 5.96 -12.04
N LEU A 67 4.13 5.30 -12.56
CA LEU A 67 4.00 4.05 -13.32
C LEU A 67 3.99 2.82 -12.39
N GLY A 68 4.68 2.91 -11.26
CA GLY A 68 4.79 1.85 -10.28
C GLY A 68 5.60 2.31 -9.06
N PHE A 69 5.58 1.49 -8.02
CA PHE A 69 6.36 1.75 -6.81
C PHE A 69 6.87 0.45 -6.19
N VAL A 70 7.90 0.59 -5.35
CA VAL A 70 8.38 -0.45 -4.44
C VAL A 70 8.36 0.10 -3.02
N ALA A 71 7.92 -0.72 -2.08
CA ALA A 71 7.87 -0.40 -0.66
C ALA A 71 8.51 -1.54 0.13
N GLY A 72 9.43 -1.20 1.03
CA GLY A 72 10.14 -2.12 1.90
C GLY A 72 10.75 -1.37 3.10
N PHE A 73 11.42 -2.10 3.98
CA PHE A 73 12.06 -1.53 5.16
C PHE A 73 13.20 -2.43 5.62
N VAL A 74 14.28 -1.81 6.09
CA VAL A 74 15.53 -2.52 6.44
C VAL A 74 15.41 -3.35 7.73
N ASN A 75 14.60 -2.90 8.70
CA ASN A 75 14.39 -3.59 9.98
C ASN A 75 12.88 -3.91 10.19
N PRO A 76 12.43 -5.10 9.76
CA PRO A 76 11.03 -5.53 9.91
C PRO A 76 10.51 -5.53 11.36
N PRO A 77 11.24 -6.04 12.37
CA PRO A 77 10.78 -5.99 13.76
C PRO A 77 10.40 -4.58 14.24
N GLN A 78 11.23 -3.58 13.93
CA GLN A 78 10.98 -2.19 14.31
C GLN A 78 9.82 -1.58 13.52
N PHE A 79 9.73 -1.85 12.22
CA PHE A 79 8.59 -1.42 11.41
C PHE A 79 7.27 -1.98 11.97
N TYR A 80 7.22 -3.28 12.28
CA TYR A 80 6.01 -3.89 12.84
C TYR A 80 5.70 -3.38 14.25
N ALA A 81 6.69 -2.99 15.05
CA ALA A 81 6.45 -2.31 16.33
C ALA A 81 5.76 -0.96 16.12
N MET A 82 6.21 -0.17 15.13
CA MET A 82 5.57 1.10 14.77
C MET A 82 4.16 0.90 14.20
N LEU A 83 3.98 -0.11 13.35
CA LEU A 83 2.66 -0.47 12.81
C LEU A 83 1.68 -0.87 13.93
N ARG A 84 2.14 -1.65 14.92
CA ARG A 84 1.35 -2.01 16.11
C ARG A 84 0.99 -0.80 16.96
N ALA A 85 1.88 0.18 17.11
CA ALA A 85 1.57 1.43 17.80
C ALA A 85 0.44 2.22 17.10
N ARG A 86 0.32 2.10 15.77
CA ARG A 86 -0.72 2.75 14.95
C ARG A 86 -1.98 1.90 14.72
N LYS A 87 -2.10 0.72 15.36
CA LYS A 87 -3.16 -0.27 15.09
C LYS A 87 -4.57 0.28 15.21
N ARG A 88 -4.84 1.22 16.13
CA ARG A 88 -6.18 1.79 16.33
C ARG A 88 -6.64 2.58 15.10
N ALA A 89 -5.76 3.42 14.55
CA ALA A 89 -6.06 4.20 13.35
C ALA A 89 -6.24 3.30 12.12
N LEU A 90 -5.42 2.26 11.99
CA LEU A 90 -5.53 1.26 10.93
C LEU A 90 -6.84 0.45 11.04
N ALA A 91 -7.17 -0.01 12.25
CA ALA A 91 -8.40 -0.76 12.51
C ALA A 91 -9.65 0.07 12.23
N LEU A 92 -9.67 1.34 12.65
CA LEU A 92 -10.78 2.24 12.33
C LEU A 92 -10.94 2.45 10.81
N ALA A 93 -9.82 2.66 10.10
CA ALA A 93 -9.84 2.80 8.65
C ALA A 93 -10.36 1.55 7.94
N ALA A 94 -9.97 0.36 8.40
CA ALA A 94 -10.48 -0.91 7.86
C ALA A 94 -11.96 -1.15 8.20
N ALA A 95 -12.37 -0.91 9.45
CA ALA A 95 -13.73 -1.13 9.92
C ALA A 95 -14.73 -0.28 9.16
N THR A 96 -14.42 1.01 8.91
CA THR A 96 -15.30 1.89 8.13
C THR A 96 -15.53 1.37 6.71
N HIS A 97 -14.52 0.78 6.07
CA HIS A 97 -14.68 0.21 4.72
C HIS A 97 -15.47 -1.11 4.73
N LEU A 98 -15.23 -1.96 5.73
CA LEU A 98 -15.81 -3.29 5.81
C LEU A 98 -17.29 -3.25 6.24
N VAL A 99 -17.66 -2.41 7.20
CA VAL A 99 -19.04 -2.27 7.68
C VAL A 99 -19.96 -1.73 6.57
N LEU A 100 -19.46 -0.85 5.71
CA LEU A 100 -20.23 -0.30 4.58
C LEU A 100 -20.41 -1.31 3.43
N ARG A 101 -19.75 -2.49 3.48
CA ARG A 101 -19.74 -3.48 2.38
C ARG A 101 -19.82 -4.92 2.91
N PRO A 102 -21.00 -5.34 3.41
CA PRO A 102 -21.20 -6.67 4.00
C PRO A 102 -20.90 -7.84 3.03
N HIS A 103 -21.06 -7.64 1.72
CA HIS A 103 -20.74 -8.65 0.70
C HIS A 103 -19.25 -9.02 0.63
N LEU A 104 -18.35 -8.18 1.15
CA LEU A 104 -16.90 -8.43 1.17
C LEU A 104 -16.47 -9.35 2.31
N TRP A 105 -17.31 -9.58 3.32
CA TRP A 105 -16.94 -10.32 4.55
C TRP A 105 -16.62 -11.79 4.26
N ARG A 106 -17.37 -12.41 3.35
CA ARG A 106 -17.10 -13.79 2.91
C ARG A 106 -15.76 -13.91 2.16
N ARG A 107 -15.31 -12.82 1.54
CA ARG A 107 -14.10 -12.80 0.71
C ARG A 107 -12.84 -12.49 1.52
N THR A 108 -12.92 -11.61 2.53
CA THR A 108 -11.81 -11.35 3.47
C THR A 108 -11.50 -12.55 4.36
N LEU A 109 -12.54 -13.27 4.82
CA LEU A 109 -12.38 -14.46 5.66
C LEU A 109 -11.77 -15.64 4.89
N SER A 110 -12.11 -15.80 3.60
CA SER A 110 -11.60 -16.90 2.79
C SER A 110 -10.16 -16.70 2.31
N SER A 111 -9.73 -15.46 2.13
CA SER A 111 -8.36 -15.14 1.78
C SER A 111 -7.42 -15.35 2.99
N ILE A 112 -7.85 -15.05 4.24
CA ILE A 112 -7.00 -15.15 5.46
C ILE A 112 -6.50 -16.59 5.65
N ARG A 113 -7.25 -17.56 5.13
CA ARG A 113 -6.93 -18.98 5.18
C ARG A 113 -5.87 -19.42 4.16
N ARG A 114 -5.47 -18.58 3.19
CA ARG A 114 -4.43 -18.91 2.18
C ARG A 114 -3.03 -18.38 2.50
N GLU A 115 -2.89 -17.53 3.52
CA GLU A 115 -1.59 -16.94 3.93
C GLU A 115 -1.03 -17.57 5.22
N GLN A 116 -1.48 -18.78 5.58
CA GLN A 116 -0.90 -19.64 6.63
C GLN A 116 -0.17 -20.81 5.99
#